data_AF-A0A7K0QKP4-F1
#
_entry.id   AF-A0A7K0QKP4-F1
#
_cell.length_a   1.000
_cell.length_b   1.000
_cell.length_c   1.000
_cell.angle_alpha   90.00
_cell.angle_beta   90.00
_cell.angle_gamma   90.00
#
_symmetry.space_group_name_H-M   'P 1'
#
loop_
_entity.id
_entity.type
_entity.pdbx_description
1 polymer ?
#
loop_
_entity_poly.entity_id
_entity_poly.type
_entity_poly.pdbx_seq_one_letter_code
_entity_poly.pdbx_strand_id
1 'polypeptide(L)'
;MEIDRRLALRAGGVQLACVLVLGLATGLAFSHQTFEDWGWLIGPGAWLVSALVTARLVRLDYGRTLLGAVLAGIPSGIATLIGLHWLGALIALILFALWCGWPGSRVLSARTA
;
A
#
# COMPACT_ATOMS: atom_id res chain seq x y z
N MET A 1 -6.35 -12.48 18.68
CA MET A 1 -6.77 -12.31 17.27
C MET A 1 -5.76 -12.99 16.40
N GLU A 2 -6.17 -13.95 15.57
CA GLU A 2 -5.24 -14.68 14.71
C GLU A 2 -5.14 -14.00 13.34
N ILE A 3 -3.94 -13.62 12.92
CA ILE A 3 -3.68 -13.07 11.59
C ILE A 3 -3.49 -14.23 10.61
N ASP A 4 -4.17 -14.17 9.45
CA ASP A 4 -3.88 -15.06 8.34
C ASP A 4 -2.54 -14.66 7.71
N ARG A 5 -1.48 -15.35 8.15
CA ARG A 5 -0.10 -15.10 7.72
C ARG A 5 0.07 -15.29 6.23
N ARG A 6 -0.60 -16.27 5.62
CA ARG A 6 -0.48 -16.56 4.19
C ARG A 6 -1.10 -15.44 3.36
N LEU A 7 -2.25 -14.93 3.78
CA LEU A 7 -2.89 -13.79 3.14
C LEU A 7 -2.07 -12.51 3.32
N ALA A 8 -1.58 -12.24 4.53
CA ALA A 8 -0.72 -11.09 4.82
C ALA A 8 0.54 -11.08 3.94
N LEU A 9 1.25 -12.22 3.86
CA LEU A 9 2.45 -12.35 3.03
C LEU A 9 2.16 -12.19 1.54
N ARG A 10 1.05 -12.76 1.04
CA ARG A 10 0.65 -12.59 -0.37
C ARG A 10 0.31 -11.14 -0.69
N ALA A 11 -0.49 -10.48 0.15
CA ALA A 11 -0.86 -9.08 -0.04
C ALA A 11 0.35 -8.16 0.06
N GLY A 12 1.16 -8.31 1.10
CA GLY A 12 2.39 -7.54 1.27
C GLY A 12 3.39 -7.73 0.13
N GLY A 13 3.56 -8.97 -0.35
CA GLY A 13 4.44 -9.27 -1.48
C GLY A 13 3.99 -8.62 -2.79
N VAL A 14 2.71 -8.69 -3.11
CA VAL A 14 2.15 -8.02 -4.31
C VAL A 14 2.26 -6.50 -4.18
N GLN A 15 1.93 -5.95 -3.01
CA GLN A 15 2.05 -4.51 -2.76
C GLN A 15 3.49 -4.03 -2.92
N LEU A 16 4.46 -4.75 -2.34
CA LEU A 16 5.87 -4.45 -2.46
C LEU A 16 6.30 -4.43 -3.93
N ALA A 17 5.95 -5.47 -4.69
CA ALA A 17 6.26 -5.53 -6.12
C ALA A 17 5.66 -4.36 -6.89
N CYS A 18 4.39 -4.02 -6.66
CA CYS A 18 3.74 -2.89 -7.33
C CYS A 18 4.38 -1.55 -6.96
N VAL A 19 4.71 -1.33 -5.69
CA VAL A 19 5.38 -0.10 -5.22
C VAL A 19 6.78 0.03 -5.82
N LEU A 20 7.53 -1.06 -5.93
CA LEU A 20 8.85 -1.03 -6.58
C LEU A 20 8.72 -0.71 -8.07
N VAL A 21 7.78 -1.35 -8.77
CA VAL A 21 7.54 -1.10 -10.21
C VAL A 21 7.11 0.34 -10.45
N LEU A 22 6.12 0.85 -9.72
CA LEU A 22 5.65 2.23 -9.87
C LEU A 22 6.68 3.26 -9.38
N GLY A 23 7.41 2.95 -8.31
CA GLY A 23 8.51 3.79 -7.82
C GLY A 23 9.62 3.94 -8.86
N LEU A 24 10.03 2.84 -9.49
CA LEU A 24 10.98 2.89 -10.60
C LEU A 24 10.42 3.62 -11.82
N ALA A 25 9.17 3.31 -12.22
CA ALA A 25 8.56 3.95 -13.38
C ALA A 25 8.45 5.47 -13.20
N THR A 26 8.02 5.94 -12.03
CA THR A 26 7.92 7.37 -11.71
C THR A 26 9.30 8.02 -11.56
N GLY A 27 10.26 7.35 -10.93
CA GLY A 27 11.65 7.82 -10.81
C GLY A 27 12.37 7.96 -12.15
N LEU A 28 12.00 7.16 -13.15
CA LEU A 28 12.51 7.27 -14.51
C LEU A 28 11.72 8.28 -15.38
N ALA A 29 10.43 8.46 -15.11
CA ALA A 29 9.55 9.33 -15.91
C ALA A 29 9.57 10.80 -15.48
N PHE A 30 9.84 11.10 -14.20
CA PHE A 30 9.78 12.45 -13.65
C PHE A 30 11.15 12.97 -13.23
N SER A 31 11.34 14.29 -13.39
CA SER A 31 12.55 14.97 -12.92
C SER A 31 12.53 15.16 -11.41
N HIS A 32 13.70 15.44 -10.83
CA HIS A 32 13.80 15.75 -9.40
C HIS A 32 12.89 16.92 -8.99
N GLN A 33 12.84 17.98 -9.80
CA GLN A 33 12.00 19.15 -9.53
C GLN A 33 10.50 18.79 -9.55
N THR A 34 10.07 17.90 -10.45
CA THR A 34 8.68 17.42 -10.43
C THR A 34 8.35 16.67 -9.14
N PHE A 35 9.30 15.91 -8.58
CA PHE A 35 9.12 15.29 -7.27
C PHE A 35 9.12 16.29 -6.11
N GLU A 36 9.86 17.40 -6.21
CA GLU A 36 9.80 18.46 -5.20
C GLU A 36 8.42 19.13 -5.18
N ASP A 37 7.86 19.42 -6.35
CA ASP A 37 6.57 20.11 -6.47
C ASP A 37 5.36 19.18 -6.20
N TRP A 38 5.42 17.93 -6.70
CA TRP A 38 4.28 17.02 -6.75
C TRP A 38 4.50 15.69 -6.04
N GLY A 39 5.66 15.45 -5.44
CA GLY A 39 5.99 14.18 -4.76
C GLY A 39 5.02 13.82 -3.65
N TRP A 40 4.47 14.83 -2.97
CA TRP A 40 3.42 14.67 -1.95
C TRP A 40 2.13 14.05 -2.50
N LEU A 41 1.88 14.14 -3.80
CA LEU A 41 0.74 13.51 -4.49
C LEU A 41 1.17 12.24 -5.24
N ILE A 42 2.31 12.28 -5.94
CA ILE A 42 2.83 11.16 -6.73
C ILE A 42 3.07 9.93 -5.85
N GLY A 43 3.72 10.10 -4.68
CA GLY A 43 4.01 9.02 -3.75
C GLY A 43 2.74 8.33 -3.22
N PRO A 44 1.83 9.06 -2.54
CA PRO A 44 0.56 8.51 -2.08
C PRO A 44 -0.31 7.96 -3.22
N GLY A 45 -0.30 8.60 -4.39
CA GLY A 45 -0.99 8.11 -5.58
C GLY A 45 -0.47 6.74 -6.03
N ALA A 46 0.85 6.60 -6.20
CA ALA A 46 1.48 5.32 -6.55
C ALA A 46 1.21 4.23 -5.50
N TRP A 47 1.21 4.59 -4.22
CA TRP A 47 0.87 3.69 -3.12
C TRP A 47 -0.57 3.17 -3.20
N LEU A 48 -1.54 4.08 -3.42
CA LEU A 48 -2.96 3.71 -3.54
C LEU A 48 -3.25 2.91 -4.82
N VAL A 49 -2.62 3.26 -5.94
CA VAL A 49 -2.71 2.47 -7.18
C VAL A 49 -2.14 1.06 -6.96
N SER A 50 -1.01 0.95 -6.25
CA SER A 50 -0.47 -0.36 -5.85
C SER A 50 -1.47 -1.15 -5.01
N ALA A 51 -2.15 -0.49 -4.05
CA ALA A 51 -3.16 -1.14 -3.21
C ALA A 51 -4.37 -1.63 -4.01
N LEU A 52 -4.83 -0.88 -5.02
CA LEU A 52 -5.88 -1.31 -5.94
C LEU A 52 -5.48 -2.55 -6.73
N VAL A 53 -4.25 -2.57 -7.26
CA VAL A 53 -3.72 -3.72 -7.99
C VAL A 53 -3.58 -4.92 -7.05
N THR A 54 -3.09 -4.72 -5.83
CA THR A 54 -3.02 -5.76 -4.81
C THR A 54 -4.39 -6.33 -4.48
N ALA A 55 -5.40 -5.47 -4.27
CA ALA A 55 -6.78 -5.92 -4.03
C ALA A 55 -7.28 -6.79 -5.19
N ARG A 56 -7.04 -6.36 -6.43
CA ARG A 56 -7.45 -7.08 -7.65
C ARG A 56 -6.75 -8.44 -7.81
N LEU A 57 -5.45 -8.52 -7.54
CA LEU A 57 -4.65 -9.73 -7.74
C LEU A 57 -4.84 -10.75 -6.62
N VAL A 58 -5.03 -10.27 -5.38
CA VAL A 58 -5.23 -11.11 -4.19
C VAL A 58 -6.72 -11.39 -3.93
N ARG A 59 -7.61 -10.74 -4.69
CA ARG A 59 -9.08 -10.84 -4.58
C ARG A 59 -9.60 -10.39 -3.21
N LEU A 60 -9.14 -9.23 -2.77
CA LEU A 60 -9.58 -8.56 -1.53
C LEU A 60 -10.73 -7.58 -1.82
N ASP A 61 -11.43 -7.17 -0.78
CA ASP A 61 -12.38 -6.07 -0.85
C ASP A 61 -11.65 -4.73 -1.07
N TYR A 62 -12.02 -4.00 -2.12
CA TYR A 62 -11.36 -2.74 -2.48
C TYR A 62 -11.44 -1.68 -1.40
N GLY A 63 -12.63 -1.48 -0.80
CA GLY A 63 -12.85 -0.42 0.19
C GLY A 63 -11.98 -0.62 1.42
N ARG A 64 -11.94 -1.85 1.94
CA ARG A 64 -11.12 -2.21 3.10
C ARG A 64 -9.63 -2.22 2.78
N THR A 65 -9.22 -2.69 1.60
CA THR A 65 -7.81 -2.66 1.20
C THR A 65 -7.32 -1.22 1.07
N LEU A 66 -8.09 -0.33 0.45
CA LEU A 66 -7.76 1.09 0.36
C LEU A 66 -7.73 1.77 1.73
N LEU A 67 -8.68 1.48 2.61
CA LEU A 67 -8.65 1.99 3.99
C LEU A 67 -7.36 1.55 4.70
N GLY A 68 -7.00 0.27 4.59
CA GLY A 68 -5.75 -0.25 5.12
C GLY A 68 -4.52 0.46 4.54
N ALA A 69 -4.52 0.72 3.24
CA ALA A 69 -3.45 1.46 2.57
C ALA A 69 -3.33 2.90 3.09
N VAL A 70 -4.45 3.60 3.26
CA VAL A 70 -4.46 4.96 3.83
C VAL A 70 -3.91 4.94 5.26
N LEU A 71 -4.42 4.06 6.11
CA LEU A 71 -3.99 3.98 7.52
C LEU A 71 -2.52 3.58 7.66
N ALA A 72 -2.05 2.61 6.88
CA ALA A 72 -0.66 2.20 6.84
C ALA A 72 0.25 3.28 6.25
N GLY A 73 -0.28 4.10 5.34
CA GLY A 73 0.42 5.23 4.71
C GLY A 73 0.68 6.39 5.65
N ILE A 74 -0.13 6.59 6.71
CA ILE A 74 0.04 7.72 7.64
C ILE A 74 1.41 7.70 8.34
N PRO A 75 1.84 6.61 9.00
CA PRO A 75 3.20 6.54 9.58
C PRO A 75 4.31 6.74 8.56
N SER A 76 4.12 6.23 7.32
CA SER A 76 5.10 6.42 6.23
C SER A 76 5.18 7.87 5.77
N GLY A 77 4.05 8.56 5.68
CA GLY A 77 4.00 9.99 5.38
C GLY A 77 4.77 10.80 6.42
N ILE A 78 4.54 10.51 7.71
CA ILE A 78 5.27 11.16 8.81
C ILE A 78 6.78 10.89 8.70
N ALA A 79 7.19 9.64 8.47
CA ALA A 79 8.59 9.28 8.29
C ALA A 79 9.23 10.00 7.08
N THR A 80 8.48 10.17 5.99
CA THR A 80 8.94 10.89 4.79
C THR A 80 9.21 12.36 5.09
N LEU A 81 8.38 13.02 5.89
CA LEU A 81 8.56 14.42 6.29
C LEU A 81 9.86 14.67 7.08
N ILE A 82 10.43 13.64 7.71
CA ILE A 82 11.68 13.71 8.46
C ILE A 82 12.86 13.03 7.75
N GLY A 83 12.74 12.77 6.44
CA GLY A 83 13.82 12.19 5.63
C GLY A 83 14.01 10.68 5.77
N LEU A 84 13.09 9.97 6.41
CA LEU A 84 13.11 8.52 6.62
C LEU A 84 12.17 7.78 5.65
N HIS A 85 12.07 8.23 4.40
CA HIS A 85 11.09 7.74 3.43
C HIS A 85 11.17 6.22 3.20
N TRP A 86 12.38 5.64 3.11
CA TRP A 86 12.56 4.19 2.94
C TRP A 86 12.08 3.39 4.15
N LEU A 87 12.38 3.87 5.37
CA LEU A 87 11.91 3.24 6.60
C LEU A 87 10.39 3.36 6.72
N GLY A 88 9.84 4.52 6.38
CA GLY A 88 8.40 4.76 6.30
C GLY A 88 7.70 3.78 5.37
N ALA A 89 8.22 3.61 4.14
CA ALA A 89 7.68 2.69 3.16
C ALA A 89 7.68 1.24 3.65
N LEU A 90 8.76 0.80 4.31
CA LEU A 90 8.84 -0.53 4.91
C LEU A 90 7.80 -0.73 6.01
N ILE A 91 7.64 0.26 6.90
CA ILE A 91 6.63 0.23 7.97
C ILE A 91 5.23 0.15 7.36
N ALA A 92 4.91 0.97 6.36
CA ALA A 92 3.62 0.93 5.67
C ALA A 92 3.36 -0.43 5.02
N LEU A 93 4.36 -1.05 4.38
CA LEU A 93 4.22 -2.38 3.80
C LEU A 93 3.87 -3.43 4.84
N ILE A 94 4.53 -3.41 6.00
CA ILE A 94 4.26 -4.34 7.11
C ILE A 94 2.85 -4.10 7.64
N LEU A 95 2.48 -2.85 7.93
CA LEU A 95 1.15 -2.51 8.45
C LEU A 95 0.03 -2.87 7.47
N PHE A 96 0.24 -2.61 6.18
CA PHE A 96 -0.69 -2.98 5.13
C PHE A 96 -0.86 -4.49 4.99
N ALA A 97 0.24 -5.25 5.04
CA ALA A 97 0.20 -6.71 5.00
C ALA A 97 -0.58 -7.27 6.20
N LEU A 98 -0.30 -6.77 7.41
CA LEU A 98 -1.00 -7.16 8.62
C LEU A 98 -2.50 -6.80 8.57
N TRP A 99 -2.83 -5.62 8.05
CA TRP A 99 -4.22 -5.21 7.82
C TRP A 99 -4.94 -6.21 6.90
N CYS A 100 -4.35 -6.55 5.75
CA CYS A 100 -4.97 -7.49 4.80
C CYS A 100 -5.13 -8.92 5.38
N GLY A 101 -4.22 -9.35 6.25
CA GLY A 101 -4.30 -10.65 6.93
C GLY A 101 -5.28 -10.67 8.12
N TRP A 102 -5.83 -9.53 8.52
CA TRP A 102 -6.73 -9.44 9.66
C TRP A 102 -8.09 -10.11 9.35
N PRO A 103 -8.68 -10.92 10.25
CA PRO A 103 -9.93 -11.67 9.97
C PRO A 103 -11.11 -10.81 9.56
N GLY A 104 -11.22 -9.64 10.19
CA GLY A 104 -12.11 -8.56 9.77
C GLY A 104 -11.67 -7.90 8.47
N SER A 105 -11.12 -8.60 7.49
CA SER A 105 -10.88 -8.10 6.12
C SER A 105 -11.68 -8.90 5.10
N ARG A 106 -12.26 -10.05 5.52
CA ARG A 106 -12.94 -11.03 4.66
C ARG A 106 -14.44 -10.77 4.43
N VAL A 107 -14.99 -9.69 4.99
CA VAL A 107 -16.43 -9.45 4.91
C VAL A 107 -16.71 -8.49 3.76
N LEU A 108 -17.22 -9.02 2.63
CA LEU A 108 -18.28 -8.42 1.80
C LEU A 108 -18.73 -9.30 0.61
N SER A 109 -18.04 -10.39 0.25
CA SER A 109 -18.53 -11.30 -0.82
C SER A 109 -19.79 -12.10 -0.45
N ALA A 110 -20.22 -12.08 0.82
CA ALA A 110 -21.38 -12.85 1.29
C ALA A 110 -22.70 -12.07 1.26
N ARG A 111 -22.71 -10.79 0.87
CA ARG A 111 -23.93 -9.96 0.81
C ARG A 111 -24.51 -9.76 -0.60
N THR A 112 -23.88 -10.35 -1.60
CA THR A 112 -24.42 -10.41 -2.97
C THR A 112 -24.33 -11.86 -3.44
N ALA A 113 -25.14 -12.71 -2.80
CA ALA A 113 -25.58 -13.98 -3.36
C ALA A 113 -26.92 -13.73 -4.07
#